data_AF-A0A7L4P728-F1
#
_entry.id   AF-A0A7L4P728-F1
#
_cell.length_a   1.000
_cell.length_b   1.000
_cell.length_c   1.000
_cell.angle_alpha   90.00
_cell.angle_beta   90.00
_cell.angle_gamma   90.00
#
_symmetry.space_group_name_H-M   'P 1'
#
loop_
_entity.id
_entity.type
_entity.pdbx_description
1 polymer ?
#
loop_
_entity_poly.entity_id
_entity_poly.type
_entity_poly.pdbx_seq_one_letter_code
_entity_poly.pdbx_strand_id
1 'polypeptide(L)'
;MKWSLYAILYLIGVLTMGLLLVGVEQVIAAALDLVFLVIAIVLFRVAAKDVSAALDIAADDKERVELRMVQALLISTFVISATVLAYGFLKALFPFIP
;
A
#
# COMPACT_ATOMS: atom_id res chain seq x y z
N MET A 1 -1.54 2.53 18.30
CA MET A 1 -0.89 1.63 17.32
C MET A 1 -1.88 0.85 16.45
N LYS A 2 -2.85 0.09 16.98
CA LYS A 2 -3.81 -0.65 16.12
C LYS A 2 -4.61 0.28 15.16
N TRP A 3 -5.10 1.42 15.67
CA TRP A 3 -5.89 2.38 14.88
C TRP A 3 -5.12 3.09 13.76
N SER A 4 -3.84 3.39 13.95
CA SER A 4 -3.03 4.04 12.90
C SER A 4 -2.76 3.08 11.74
N LEU A 5 -2.52 1.80 12.03
CA LEU A 5 -2.32 0.78 11.00
C LEU A 5 -3.60 0.55 10.16
N TYR A 6 -4.77 0.46 10.82
CA TYR A 6 -6.05 0.35 10.11
C TYR A 6 -6.36 1.59 9.29
N ALA A 7 -6.07 2.79 9.81
CA ALA A 7 -6.24 4.03 9.06
C ALA A 7 -5.35 4.08 7.82
N ILE A 8 -4.11 3.59 7.92
CA ILE A 8 -3.18 3.50 6.79
C ILE A 8 -3.69 2.50 5.74
N LEU A 9 -4.10 1.29 6.15
CA LEU A 9 -4.66 0.29 5.25
C LEU A 9 -5.94 0.80 4.56
N TYR A 10 -6.80 1.50 5.30
CA TYR A 10 -7.99 2.13 4.75
C TYR A 10 -7.64 3.23 3.74
N LEU A 11 -6.66 4.09 4.05
CA LEU A 11 -6.22 5.14 3.13
C LEU A 11 -5.69 4.54 1.83
N ILE A 12 -4.87 3.49 1.91
CA ILE A 12 -4.37 2.77 0.72
C ILE A 12 -5.54 2.24 -0.11
N GLY A 13 -6.52 1.58 0.53
CA GLY A 13 -7.71 1.06 -0.16
C GLY A 13 -8.54 2.15 -0.86
N VAL A 14 -8.80 3.26 -0.17
CA VAL A 14 -9.56 4.41 -0.72
C VAL A 14 -8.84 5.05 -1.90
N LEU A 15 -7.52 5.22 -1.82
CA LEU A 15 -6.72 5.78 -2.90
C LEU A 15 -6.75 4.87 -4.14
N THR A 16 -6.67 3.55 -3.93
CA THR A 16 -6.76 2.57 -5.02
C THR A 16 -8.15 2.57 -5.69
N MET A 17 -9.22 2.71 -4.90
CA MET A 17 -10.61 2.82 -5.41
C MET A 17 -10.87 4.13 -6.15
N GLY A 18 -10.32 5.24 -5.65
CA GLY A 18 -10.42 6.55 -6.31
C GLY A 18 -9.84 6.52 -7.72
N LEU A 19 -8.69 5.87 -7.92
CA LEU A 19 -8.07 5.71 -9.23
C LEU A 19 -8.91 4.86 -10.20
N LEU A 20 -9.62 3.84 -9.72
CA LEU A 20 -10.49 3.01 -10.56
C LEU A 20 -11.75 3.75 -11.04
N LEU A 21 -12.18 4.79 -10.32
CA LEU A 21 -13.44 5.49 -10.59
C LEU A 21 -13.26 6.78 -11.39
N VAL A 22 -12.08 7.40 -11.36
CA VAL A 22 -11.91 8.71 -12.00
C VAL A 22 -11.38 8.54 -13.43
N GLY A 23 -12.27 8.77 -14.40
CA GLY A 23 -11.93 8.93 -15.81
C GLY A 23 -11.21 10.25 -16.09
N VAL A 24 -9.98 10.41 -15.59
CA VAL A 24 -9.12 11.57 -15.90
C VAL A 24 -8.33 11.33 -17.19
N GLU A 25 -7.96 12.41 -17.90
CA GLU A 25 -6.94 12.38 -18.95
C GLU A 25 -5.72 11.55 -18.52
N GLN A 26 -5.23 10.67 -19.41
CA GLN A 26 -4.18 9.67 -19.14
C GLN A 26 -2.95 10.24 -18.43
N VAL A 27 -2.58 11.49 -18.73
CA VAL A 27 -1.42 12.17 -18.13
C VAL A 27 -1.63 12.46 -16.65
N ILE A 28 -2.84 12.89 -16.26
CA ILE A 28 -3.17 13.19 -14.86
C ILE A 28 -3.33 11.88 -14.07
N ALA A 29 -3.90 10.84 -14.70
CA ALA A 29 -3.98 9.51 -14.10
C ALA A 29 -2.56 8.96 -13.81
N ALA A 30 -1.62 9.06 -14.75
CA ALA A 30 -0.23 8.65 -14.56
C ALA A 30 0.45 9.43 -13.42
N ALA A 31 0.26 10.75 -13.38
CA ALA A 31 0.83 11.59 -12.31
C ALA A 31 0.27 11.20 -10.93
N LEU A 32 -1.04 10.92 -10.85
CA LEU A 32 -1.68 10.46 -9.62
C LEU A 32 -1.18 9.06 -9.21
N ASP A 33 -1.06 8.11 -10.14
CA ASP A 33 -0.52 6.78 -9.88
C ASP A 33 0.89 6.86 -9.28
N LEU A 34 1.76 7.71 -9.83
CA LEU A 34 3.11 7.93 -9.31
C LEU A 34 3.08 8.53 -7.89
N VAL A 35 2.25 9.56 -7.66
CA VAL A 35 2.10 10.19 -6.34
C VAL A 35 1.59 9.18 -5.32
N PHE A 36 0.58 8.38 -5.67
CA PHE A 36 0.03 7.37 -4.79
C PHE A 36 1.02 6.22 -4.54
N LEU A 37 1.86 5.87 -5.51
CA LEU A 37 2.92 4.89 -5.31
C LEU A 37 3.94 5.40 -4.28
N VAL A 38 4.36 6.66 -4.38
CA VAL A 38 5.27 7.28 -3.40
C VAL A 38 4.63 7.31 -2.01
N ILE A 39 3.35 7.71 -1.90
CA ILE A 39 2.62 7.70 -0.64
C ILE A 39 2.55 6.28 -0.06
N ALA A 40 2.21 5.29 -0.88
CA ALA A 40 2.14 3.89 -0.46
C ALA A 40 3.49 3.37 0.05
N ILE A 41 4.61 3.72 -0.59
CA ILE A 41 5.96 3.36 -0.14
C ILE A 41 6.27 3.98 1.23
N VAL A 42 5.99 5.27 1.41
CA VAL A 42 6.25 5.97 2.69
C VAL A 42 5.41 5.36 3.80
N LEU A 43 4.12 5.15 3.56
CA LEU A 43 3.21 4.56 4.54
C LEU A 43 3.57 3.11 4.87
N PHE A 44 3.91 2.30 3.87
CA PHE A 44 4.37 0.94 4.08
C PHE A 44 5.63 0.90 4.93
N ARG A 45 6.60 1.78 4.66
CA ARG A 45 7.84 1.86 5.46
C ARG A 45 7.57 2.17 6.92
N VAL A 46 6.68 3.12 7.20
CA VAL A 46 6.29 3.48 8.58
C VAL A 46 5.59 2.30 9.25
N ALA A 47 4.58 1.73 8.61
CA ALA A 47 3.82 0.59 9.13
C ALA A 47 4.71 -0.64 9.37
N ALA A 48 5.64 -0.93 8.45
CA ALA A 48 6.56 -2.06 8.59
C ALA A 48 7.53 -1.87 9.77
N LYS A 49 8.00 -0.63 9.98
CA LYS A 49 8.83 -0.30 11.16
C LYS A 49 8.04 -0.49 12.46
N ASP A 50 6.81 -0.02 12.51
CA ASP A 50 5.95 -0.16 13.69
C ASP A 50 5.62 -1.63 14.00
N VAL A 51 5.32 -2.44 12.98
CA VAL A 51 5.06 -3.87 13.13
C VAL A 51 6.32 -4.63 13.56
N SER A 52 7.48 -4.28 13.02
CA SER A 52 8.76 -4.88 13.44
C SER A 52 9.07 -4.56 14.90
N ALA A 53 8.90 -3.30 15.32
CA ALA A 53 9.09 -2.91 16.72
C ALA A 53 8.10 -3.61 17.66
N ALA A 54 6.85 -3.79 17.23
CA ALA A 54 5.86 -4.54 17.99
C ALA A 54 6.24 -6.02 18.14
N LEU A 55 6.80 -6.64 17.09
CA LEU A 55 7.30 -8.02 17.13
C LEU A 55 8.48 -8.21 18.10
N ASP A 56 9.39 -7.23 18.16
CA ASP A 56 10.55 -7.28 19.06
C ASP A 56 10.16 -7.20 20.54
N ILE A 57 9.07 -6.48 20.86
CA ILE A 57 8.60 -6.27 22.23
C ILE A 57 7.59 -7.35 22.67
N ALA A 58 6.96 -8.05 21.72
CA ALA A 58 5.96 -9.07 22.03
C ALA A 58 6.55 -10.18 22.91
N ALA A 59 5.97 -10.37 24.09
CA ALA A 59 6.42 -11.33 25.11
C ALA A 59 5.74 -12.69 24.98
N ASP A 60 4.55 -12.74 24.38
CA ASP A 60 3.76 -13.96 24.18
C ASP A 60 3.92 -14.50 22.76
N ASP A 61 4.06 -15.82 22.62
CA ASP A 61 4.16 -16.51 21.34
C ASP A 61 2.88 -16.36 20.51
N LYS A 62 1.72 -16.31 21.16
CA LYS A 62 0.45 -16.09 20.45
C LYS A 62 0.40 -14.68 19.82
N GLU A 63 0.80 -13.66 20.57
CA GLU A 63 0.86 -12.28 20.09
C GLU A 63 1.86 -12.12 18.94
N ARG A 64 3.02 -12.80 19.01
CA ARG A 64 4.00 -12.84 17.92
C ARG A 64 3.42 -13.43 16.63
N VAL A 65 2.63 -14.50 16.72
CA VAL A 65 1.98 -15.11 15.54
C VAL A 65 0.97 -14.16 14.91
N GLU A 66 0.14 -13.49 15.72
CA GLU A 66 -0.82 -12.49 15.22
C GLU A 66 -0.09 -11.33 14.52
N LEU A 67 0.98 -10.80 15.12
CA LEU A 67 1.76 -9.71 14.53
C LEU A 67 2.50 -10.14 13.25
N ARG A 68 2.99 -11.38 13.16
CA ARG A 68 3.55 -11.93 11.91
C ARG A 68 2.50 -12.05 10.82
N MET A 69 1.26 -12.43 11.18
CA MET A 69 0.16 -12.47 10.21
C MET A 69 -0.19 -11.05 9.70
N VAL A 70 -0.21 -10.06 10.59
CA VAL A 70 -0.38 -8.65 10.22
C VAL A 70 0.76 -8.16 9.33
N GLN A 71 2.01 -8.55 9.61
CA GLN A 71 3.16 -8.24 8.77
C GLN A 71 3.02 -8.83 7.36
N ALA A 72 2.61 -10.09 7.25
CA ALA A 72 2.37 -10.75 5.97
C ALA A 72 1.23 -10.07 5.18
N LEU A 73 0.15 -9.68 5.86
CA LEU A 73 -0.95 -8.91 5.25
C LEU A 73 -0.49 -7.53 4.77
N LEU A 74 0.31 -6.82 5.57
CA LEU A 74 0.87 -5.53 5.19
C LEU A 74 1.75 -5.65 3.94
N ILE A 75 2.64 -6.64 3.89
CA ILE A 75 3.53 -6.89 2.75
C ILE A 75 2.72 -7.25 1.51
N SER A 76 1.82 -8.24 1.60
CA SER A 76 1.01 -8.66 0.45
C SER A 76 0.14 -7.52 -0.10
N THR A 77 -0.47 -6.73 0.78
CA THR A 77 -1.28 -5.58 0.37
C THR A 77 -0.43 -4.52 -0.32
N PHE A 78 0.76 -4.21 0.22
CA PHE A 78 1.68 -3.27 -0.41
C PHE A 78 2.13 -3.75 -1.79
N VAL A 79 2.49 -5.03 -1.95
CA VAL A 79 2.89 -5.59 -3.24
C VAL A 79 1.75 -5.48 -4.26
N ILE A 80 0.51 -5.80 -3.88
CA ILE A 80 -0.66 -5.67 -4.76
C ILE A 80 -0.86 -4.20 -5.16
N SER A 81 -0.92 -3.29 -4.21
CA SER A 81 -1.12 -1.86 -4.48
C SER A 81 0.01 -1.28 -5.35
N ALA A 82 1.27 -1.59 -5.04
CA ALA A 82 2.42 -1.14 -5.84
C ALA A 82 2.36 -1.67 -7.27
N THR A 83 1.96 -2.93 -7.44
CA THR A 83 1.80 -3.53 -8.78
C THR A 83 0.69 -2.86 -9.57
N VAL A 84 -0.47 -2.61 -8.95
CA VAL A 84 -1.60 -1.94 -9.61
C VAL A 84 -1.24 -0.52 -10.02
N LEU A 85 -0.63 0.25 -9.12
CA LEU A 85 -0.21 1.63 -9.39
C LEU A 85 0.89 1.70 -10.45
N ALA A 86 1.90 0.82 -10.38
CA ALA A 86 2.96 0.75 -11.38
C ALA A 86 2.41 0.32 -12.75
N TYR A 87 1.47 -0.62 -12.79
CA TYR A 87 0.83 -1.04 -14.03
C TYR A 87 -0.04 0.08 -14.63
N GLY A 88 -0.85 0.77 -13.81
CA GLY A 88 -1.63 1.95 -14.24
C GLY A 88 -0.73 3.03 -14.84
N PHE A 89 0.35 3.35 -14.14
CA PHE A 89 1.37 4.31 -14.59
C PHE A 89 2.03 3.90 -15.91
N LEU A 90 2.52 2.66 -16.01
CA LEU A 90 3.18 2.15 -17.22
C LEU A 90 2.23 2.11 -18.41
N LYS A 91 0.98 1.71 -18.19
CA LYS A 91 -0.05 1.68 -19.24
C LYS A 91 -0.43 3.08 -19.72
N ALA A 92 -0.43 4.06 -18.82
CA ALA A 92 -0.67 5.46 -19.19
C ALA A 92 0.51 6.08 -19.95
N LEU A 93 1.75 5.67 -19.65
CA LEU A 93 2.96 6.11 -20.38
C LEU A 93 3.16 5.41 -21.72
N PHE A 94 2.85 4.11 -21.79
CA PHE A 94 3.06 3.27 -22.96
C PHE A 94 1.75 2.56 -23.37
N PRO A 95 0.73 3.30 -23.85
CA PRO A 95 -0.57 2.73 -24.16
C PRO A 95 -0.55 1.71 -25.32
N PHE A 96 0.58 1.62 -26.03
CA PHE A 96 0.79 0.73 -27.19
C PHE A 96 1.41 -0.62 -26.82
N ILE A 97 1.89 -0.79 -25.57
CA ILE A 97 2.42 -2.06 -25.07
C ILE A 97 1.26 -2.83 -24.41
N PRO A 98 0.88 -4.01 -24.93
CA PRO A 98 -0.27 -4.77 -24.44
C PRO A 98 -0.08 -5.32 -23.03
#